data_AF-A0A948KC91-F1
#
_entry.id   AF-A0A948KC91-F1
#
_cell.length_a   1.000
_cell.length_b   1.000
_cell.length_c   1.000
_cell.angle_alpha   90.00
_cell.angle_beta   90.00
_cell.angle_gamma   90.00
#
_symmetry.space_group_name_H-M   'P 1'
#
loop_
_entity.id
_entity.type
_entity.pdbx_description
1 polymer ?
#
loop_
_entity_poly.entity_id
_entity_poly.type
_entity_poly.pdbx_seq_one_letter_code
_entity_poly.pdbx_strand_id
1 'polypeptide(L)'
;MFQAMHSSGKILNAEETLRTMPSAQKEKFTCPACKEPVFIKEEHTRIDPRCPDIIIVSSHFFHSPNSTCKEAKETTTHFNRKQFVLSQLYANKVSLSSGKTILQIPQNEIAGIEQTVGNRTADVLVIFKNFDPVFGKGIVFEVMETETMESIESKMQSWATQGYSFTYFAPQEFEGNRLKSGIIIVKFPLIKLSQKVLEKIYEKIKLELLKLKNLEIVISAEQRFNQQYTCATCFYSTPNNRYPGLFCCWLKNRTTEEKHARPAEVKPDYTCPSYKPSYKKIEPKREENND
;
A
#
# COMPACT_ATOMS: atom_id res chain seq x y z
N MET A 1 1.38 13.80 -26.89
CA MET A 1 0.53 14.13 -28.07
C MET A 1 1.10 13.59 -29.37
N PHE A 2 0.45 12.61 -29.99
CA PHE A 2 0.87 12.04 -31.28
C PHE A 2 0.48 12.97 -32.44
N GLN A 3 1.48 13.58 -33.07
CA GLN A 3 1.30 14.47 -34.23
C GLN A 3 1.51 13.68 -35.53
N ALA A 4 0.91 14.15 -36.62
CA ALA A 4 1.12 13.57 -37.94
C ALA A 4 1.65 14.60 -38.93
N MET A 5 2.50 14.15 -39.84
CA MET A 5 2.99 14.92 -40.96
C MET A 5 2.01 14.75 -42.13
N HIS A 6 1.38 15.85 -42.52
CA HIS A 6 0.54 15.94 -43.72
C HIS A 6 1.40 15.87 -44.99
N SER A 7 0.81 15.50 -46.12
CA SER A 7 1.48 15.46 -47.43
C SER A 7 2.16 16.77 -47.83
N SER A 8 1.69 17.91 -47.32
CA SER A 8 2.32 19.23 -47.51
C SER A 8 3.56 19.49 -46.66
N GLY A 9 3.99 18.53 -45.83
CA GLY A 9 5.13 18.66 -44.90
C GLY A 9 4.81 19.33 -43.57
N LYS A 10 3.58 19.83 -43.37
CA LYS A 10 3.15 20.39 -42.08
C LYS A 10 2.93 19.29 -41.05
N ILE A 11 3.43 19.51 -39.83
CA ILE A 11 3.15 18.67 -38.67
C ILE A 11 1.90 19.23 -37.98
N LEU A 12 0.87 18.40 -37.82
CA LEU A 12 -0.43 18.78 -37.29
C LEU A 12 -0.84 17.84 -36.17
N ASN A 13 -1.66 18.32 -35.23
CA ASN A 13 -2.39 17.47 -34.29
C ASN A 13 -3.78 17.13 -34.84
N ALA A 14 -4.42 16.08 -34.31
CA ALA A 14 -5.68 15.58 -34.84
C ALA A 14 -6.83 16.61 -34.73
N GLU A 15 -6.91 17.32 -33.60
CA GLU A 15 -7.96 18.32 -33.36
C GLU A 15 -7.89 19.49 -34.35
N GLU A 16 -6.71 20.07 -34.53
CA GLU A 16 -6.46 21.13 -35.51
C GLU A 16 -6.73 20.65 -36.93
N THR A 17 -6.34 19.43 -37.25
CA THR A 17 -6.56 18.82 -38.57
C THR A 17 -8.05 18.73 -38.87
N LEU A 18 -8.86 18.17 -37.96
CA LEU A 18 -10.31 18.06 -38.17
C LEU A 18 -11.01 19.42 -38.25
N ARG A 19 -10.51 20.43 -37.51
CA ARG A 19 -11.06 21.79 -37.56
C ARG A 19 -10.74 22.50 -38.88
N THR A 20 -9.56 22.29 -39.43
CA THR A 20 -9.05 23.04 -40.60
C THR A 20 -9.25 22.31 -41.93
N MET A 21 -9.47 20.98 -41.89
CA MET A 21 -9.62 20.12 -43.06
C MET A 21 -10.95 19.35 -42.98
N PRO A 22 -12.05 19.84 -43.60
CA PRO A 22 -13.37 19.22 -43.56
C PRO A 22 -13.47 17.78 -44.11
N SER A 23 -12.39 17.26 -44.69
CA SER A 23 -12.30 15.89 -45.20
C SER A 23 -10.97 15.24 -44.79
N ALA A 24 -10.49 15.54 -43.59
CA ALA A 24 -9.22 15.04 -43.06
C ALA A 24 -9.07 13.50 -43.21
N GLN A 25 -10.16 12.72 -43.12
CA GLN A 25 -10.08 11.26 -43.25
C GLN A 25 -9.66 10.79 -44.66
N LYS A 26 -9.79 11.64 -45.68
CA LYS A 26 -9.36 11.35 -47.06
C LYS A 26 -7.92 11.79 -47.32
N GLU A 27 -7.33 12.56 -46.41
CA GLU A 27 -5.96 13.06 -46.55
C GLU A 27 -4.93 11.99 -46.19
N LYS A 28 -3.72 12.17 -46.71
CA LYS A 28 -2.57 11.29 -46.42
C LYS A 28 -1.74 11.89 -45.30
N PHE A 29 -1.69 11.20 -44.18
CA PHE A 29 -0.84 11.53 -43.05
C PHE A 29 0.18 10.43 -42.80
N THR A 30 1.34 10.83 -42.30
CA THR A 30 2.42 9.92 -41.90
C THR A 30 2.89 10.25 -40.50
N CYS A 31 3.36 9.24 -39.77
CA CYS A 31 4.03 9.46 -38.51
C CYS A 31 5.34 10.24 -38.73
N PRO A 32 5.62 11.33 -38.00
CA PRO A 32 6.86 12.08 -38.15
C PRO A 32 8.11 11.25 -37.85
N ALA A 33 8.03 10.28 -36.93
CA ALA A 33 9.16 9.45 -36.52
C ALA A 33 9.41 8.27 -37.45
N CYS A 34 8.43 7.37 -37.63
CA CYS A 34 8.62 6.15 -38.43
C CYS A 34 8.23 6.30 -39.91
N LYS A 35 7.63 7.43 -40.30
CA LYS A 35 7.13 7.71 -41.66
C LYS A 35 6.02 6.76 -42.15
N GLU A 36 5.53 5.85 -41.31
CA GLU A 36 4.42 4.97 -41.66
C GLU A 36 3.10 5.75 -41.80
N PRO A 37 2.16 5.29 -42.64
CA PRO A 37 0.84 5.89 -42.77
C PRO A 37 0.08 5.88 -41.45
N VAL A 38 -0.56 7.00 -41.16
CA VAL A 38 -1.48 7.15 -40.03
C VAL A 38 -2.83 7.65 -40.53
N PHE A 39 -3.90 7.25 -39.87
CA PHE A 39 -5.24 7.73 -40.15
C PHE A 39 -5.78 8.49 -38.96
N ILE A 40 -6.64 9.46 -39.23
CA ILE A 40 -7.32 10.23 -38.19
C ILE A 40 -8.69 9.61 -37.90
N LYS A 41 -9.04 9.48 -36.62
CA LYS A 41 -10.41 9.22 -36.19
C LYS A 41 -10.97 10.46 -35.52
N GLU A 42 -12.23 10.74 -35.81
CA GLU A 42 -13.00 11.76 -35.11
C GLU A 42 -13.33 11.31 -33.68
N GLU A 43 -13.58 12.31 -32.86
CA GLU A 43 -14.15 12.11 -31.54
C GLU A 43 -15.48 11.37 -31.67
N HIS A 44 -15.63 10.33 -30.85
CA HIS A 44 -16.87 9.57 -30.79
C HIS A 44 -17.09 9.09 -29.36
N THR A 45 -18.34 8.80 -29.04
CA THR A 45 -18.70 8.15 -27.78
C THR A 45 -18.85 6.65 -27.99
N ARG A 46 -18.51 5.87 -26.96
CA ARG A 46 -18.81 4.43 -26.90
C ARG A 46 -19.28 4.07 -25.51
N ILE A 47 -20.11 3.04 -25.41
CA ILE A 47 -20.57 2.49 -24.13
C ILE A 47 -19.65 1.31 -23.78
N ASP A 48 -19.07 1.27 -22.58
CA ASP A 48 -18.33 0.08 -22.14
C ASP A 48 -19.34 -1.04 -21.84
N PRO A 49 -19.24 -2.23 -22.45
CA PRO A 49 -20.16 -3.32 -22.15
C PRO A 49 -20.08 -3.81 -20.70
N ARG A 50 -19.02 -3.47 -19.95
CA ARG A 50 -18.83 -3.83 -18.54
C ARG A 50 -19.20 -2.71 -17.57
N CYS A 51 -19.43 -1.50 -18.07
CA CYS A 51 -19.78 -0.34 -17.26
C CYS A 51 -20.69 0.57 -18.08
N PRO A 52 -21.93 0.85 -17.65
CA PRO A 52 -22.90 1.63 -18.43
C PRO A 52 -22.52 3.11 -18.65
N ASP A 53 -21.29 3.49 -18.30
CA ASP A 53 -20.76 4.82 -18.51
C ASP A 53 -20.40 5.08 -19.98
N ILE A 54 -20.68 6.31 -20.40
CA ILE A 54 -20.33 6.81 -21.74
C ILE A 54 -18.84 7.18 -21.73
N ILE A 55 -18.04 6.47 -22.52
CA ILE A 55 -16.63 6.79 -22.77
C ILE A 55 -16.57 7.74 -23.96
N ILE A 56 -15.95 8.91 -23.77
CA ILE A 56 -15.60 9.82 -24.86
C ILE A 56 -14.22 9.43 -25.37
N VAL A 57 -14.12 9.02 -26.64
CA VAL A 57 -12.86 8.71 -27.30
C VAL A 57 -12.49 9.91 -28.16
N SER A 58 -11.50 10.68 -27.74
CA SER A 58 -11.13 11.90 -28.45
C SER A 58 -10.45 11.67 -29.79
N SER A 59 -10.53 12.69 -30.64
CA SER A 59 -9.94 12.70 -31.97
C SER A 59 -8.45 12.44 -31.92
N HIS A 60 -7.98 11.51 -32.77
CA HIS A 60 -6.59 11.09 -32.73
C HIS A 60 -6.05 10.54 -34.04
N PHE A 61 -4.73 10.68 -34.22
CA PHE A 61 -4.02 9.95 -35.25
C PHE A 61 -3.66 8.56 -34.74
N PHE A 62 -3.91 7.55 -35.56
CA PHE A 62 -3.64 6.16 -35.29
C PHE A 62 -2.75 5.60 -36.37
N HIS A 63 -1.74 4.83 -35.98
CA HIS A 63 -1.07 3.98 -36.95
C HIS A 63 -2.01 2.88 -37.45
N SER A 64 -1.71 2.35 -38.64
CA SER A 64 -2.36 1.12 -39.12
C SER A 64 -2.22 0.00 -38.07
N PRO A 65 -3.19 -0.93 -37.96
CA PRO A 65 -3.16 -2.02 -36.97
C PRO A 65 -1.90 -2.89 -37.00
N ASN A 66 -1.19 -2.89 -38.14
CA ASN A 66 0.03 -3.68 -38.35
C ASN A 66 1.32 -2.87 -38.10
N SER A 67 1.20 -1.62 -37.65
CA SER A 67 2.35 -0.78 -37.36
C SER A 67 3.12 -1.28 -36.15
N THR A 68 4.44 -1.26 -36.27
CA THR A 68 5.36 -1.56 -35.16
C THR A 68 5.73 -0.31 -34.36
N CYS A 69 5.22 0.86 -34.77
CA CYS A 69 5.57 2.13 -34.17
C CYS A 69 4.83 2.31 -32.82
N LYS A 70 5.62 2.48 -31.76
CA LYS A 70 5.13 2.57 -30.38
C LYS A 70 4.65 3.97 -29.97
N GLU A 71 4.79 4.96 -30.84
CA GLU A 71 4.56 6.38 -30.49
C GLU A 71 3.08 6.78 -30.37
N ALA A 72 2.14 6.05 -30.98
CA ALA A 72 0.72 6.41 -30.96
C ALA A 72 -0.01 5.74 -29.78
N LYS A 73 0.03 6.35 -28.59
CA LYS A 73 -0.83 5.90 -27.48
C LYS A 73 -1.59 7.01 -26.78
N GLU A 74 -1.02 8.21 -26.66
CA GLU A 74 -1.61 9.26 -25.81
C GLU A 74 -2.46 10.26 -26.58
N THR A 75 -3.78 10.24 -26.29
CA THR A 75 -4.78 11.32 -26.37
C THR A 75 -4.32 12.78 -26.55
N THR A 76 -4.81 13.58 -27.53
CA THR A 76 -4.65 15.05 -27.49
C THR A 76 -5.42 15.60 -26.29
N THR A 77 -6.65 15.13 -26.12
CA THR A 77 -7.49 15.41 -24.96
C THR A 77 -6.87 14.90 -23.67
N HIS A 78 -6.35 13.67 -23.65
CA HIS A 78 -5.68 13.12 -22.47
C HIS A 78 -4.55 14.05 -22.01
N PHE A 79 -3.65 14.38 -22.94
CA PHE A 79 -2.53 15.27 -22.67
C PHE A 79 -2.97 16.67 -22.21
N ASN A 80 -3.96 17.26 -22.88
CA ASN A 80 -4.51 18.57 -22.51
C ASN A 80 -5.14 18.56 -21.12
N ARG A 81 -5.81 17.47 -20.73
CA ARG A 81 -6.34 17.29 -19.37
C ARG A 81 -5.23 17.14 -18.33
N LYS A 82 -4.14 16.42 -18.64
CA LYS A 82 -2.94 16.37 -17.76
C LYS A 82 -2.34 17.77 -17.58
N GLN A 83 -2.19 18.53 -18.67
CA GLN A 83 -1.74 19.92 -18.60
C GLN A 83 -2.67 20.80 -17.77
N PHE A 84 -3.98 20.61 -17.90
CA PHE A 84 -4.95 21.33 -17.08
C PHE A 84 -4.76 21.00 -15.60
N VAL A 85 -4.67 19.72 -15.22
CA VAL A 85 -4.40 19.29 -13.85
C VAL A 85 -3.10 19.93 -13.33
N LEU A 86 -2.01 19.84 -14.08
CA LEU A 86 -0.73 20.46 -13.73
C LEU A 86 -0.88 21.98 -13.52
N SER A 87 -1.63 22.67 -14.39
CA SER A 87 -1.88 24.11 -14.27
C SER A 87 -2.63 24.48 -12.99
N GLN A 88 -3.58 23.63 -12.55
CA GLN A 88 -4.31 23.85 -11.29
C GLN A 88 -3.41 23.62 -10.07
N LEU A 89 -2.45 22.69 -10.13
CA LEU A 89 -1.44 22.51 -9.07
C LEU A 89 -0.58 23.77 -8.92
N TYR A 90 -0.04 24.32 -10.02
CA TYR A 90 0.73 25.57 -9.99
C TYR A 90 -0.06 26.77 -9.49
N ALA A 91 -1.37 26.79 -9.75
CA ALA A 91 -2.30 27.81 -9.27
C ALA A 91 -2.77 27.57 -7.82
N ASN A 92 -2.29 26.53 -7.12
CA ASN A 92 -2.74 26.11 -5.79
C ASN A 92 -4.27 25.92 -5.67
N LYS A 93 -4.91 25.45 -6.76
CA LYS A 93 -6.35 25.16 -6.81
C LYS A 93 -6.64 23.71 -6.47
N VAL A 94 -6.22 23.29 -5.28
CA VAL A 94 -6.35 21.91 -4.78
C VAL A 94 -7.14 21.92 -3.48
N SER A 95 -8.17 21.09 -3.39
CA SER A 95 -9.00 20.93 -2.20
C SER A 95 -9.15 19.46 -1.85
N LEU A 96 -9.28 19.19 -0.55
CA LEU A 96 -9.66 17.86 -0.08
C LEU A 96 -11.16 17.65 -0.20
N SER A 97 -11.58 16.41 -0.50
CA SER A 97 -13.01 16.05 -0.56
C SER A 97 -13.76 16.28 0.76
N SER A 98 -13.04 16.39 1.88
CA SER A 98 -13.60 16.73 3.20
C SER A 98 -13.95 18.21 3.39
N GLY A 99 -13.67 19.06 2.38
CA GLY A 99 -13.89 20.51 2.45
C GLY A 99 -12.91 21.25 3.36
N LYS A 100 -11.95 20.57 3.99
CA LYS A 100 -10.93 21.16 4.86
C LYS A 100 -9.59 21.29 4.13
N THR A 101 -9.03 22.50 4.21
CA THR A 101 -7.69 22.93 3.75
C THR A 101 -7.44 22.84 2.24
N ILE A 102 -7.10 23.99 1.66
CA ILE A 102 -6.46 24.09 0.34
C ILE A 102 -5.04 23.55 0.51
N LEU A 103 -4.72 22.43 -0.11
CA LEU A 103 -3.34 21.93 -0.10
C LEU A 103 -2.47 22.94 -0.86
N GLN A 104 -1.65 23.70 -0.14
CA GLN A 104 -0.62 24.53 -0.76
C GLN A 104 0.54 23.63 -1.11
N ILE A 105 0.74 23.38 -2.41
CA ILE A 105 1.82 22.54 -2.91
C ILE A 105 2.95 23.50 -3.33
N PRO A 106 4.12 23.46 -2.66
CA PRO A 106 5.28 24.20 -3.10
C PRO A 106 5.58 23.89 -4.58
N GLN A 107 5.78 24.91 -5.41
CA GLN A 107 5.97 24.70 -6.85
C GLN A 107 7.21 23.85 -7.17
N ASN A 108 8.23 23.86 -6.31
CA ASN A 108 9.43 23.03 -6.43
C ASN A 108 9.21 21.55 -6.06
N GLU A 109 8.02 21.18 -5.60
CA GLU A 109 7.61 19.80 -5.31
C GLU A 109 6.70 19.23 -6.41
N ILE A 110 6.33 20.04 -7.41
CA ILE A 110 5.61 19.58 -8.60
C ILE A 110 6.62 18.98 -9.58
N ALA A 111 6.67 17.65 -9.67
CA ALA A 111 7.62 16.95 -10.54
C ALA A 111 7.23 17.05 -12.03
N GLY A 112 5.93 17.21 -12.33
CA GLY A 112 5.44 17.46 -13.69
C GLY A 112 4.60 16.33 -14.27
N ILE A 113 4.48 16.32 -15.60
CA ILE A 113 3.72 15.32 -16.38
C ILE A 113 4.61 14.11 -16.69
N GLU A 114 4.02 12.92 -16.74
CA GLU A 114 4.66 11.66 -17.17
C GLU A 114 5.94 11.32 -16.38
N GLN A 115 5.91 11.59 -15.08
CA GLN A 115 7.05 11.32 -14.21
C GLN A 115 7.06 9.86 -13.76
N THR A 116 8.25 9.25 -13.82
CA THR A 116 8.43 7.82 -13.52
C THR A 116 9.11 7.63 -12.16
N VAL A 117 8.52 6.79 -11.32
CA VAL A 117 9.10 6.33 -10.05
C VAL A 117 9.05 4.81 -10.03
N GLY A 118 10.23 4.19 -9.86
CA GLY A 118 10.36 2.74 -9.98
C GLY A 118 9.95 2.27 -11.38
N ASN A 119 8.90 1.43 -11.45
CA ASN A 119 8.36 0.87 -12.69
C ASN A 119 7.01 1.48 -13.10
N ARG A 120 6.61 2.60 -12.50
CA ARG A 120 5.34 3.27 -12.79
C ARG A 120 5.56 4.70 -13.24
N THR A 121 4.77 5.12 -14.20
CA THR A 121 4.70 6.49 -14.69
C THR A 121 3.36 7.08 -14.28
N ALA A 122 3.40 8.23 -13.63
CA ALA A 122 2.22 9.00 -13.25
C ALA A 122 1.89 10.03 -14.33
N ASP A 123 0.61 10.26 -14.60
CA ASP A 123 0.19 11.30 -15.54
C ASP A 123 0.61 12.70 -15.06
N VAL A 124 0.36 13.02 -13.79
CA VAL A 124 0.96 14.18 -13.10
C VAL A 124 1.44 13.75 -11.71
N LEU A 125 2.63 14.18 -11.31
CA LEU A 125 3.25 13.80 -10.04
C LEU A 125 3.67 15.00 -9.21
N VAL A 126 3.40 14.92 -7.91
CA VAL A 126 3.94 15.78 -6.86
C VAL A 126 4.80 14.94 -5.94
N ILE A 127 6.02 15.39 -5.62
CA ILE A 127 6.97 14.72 -4.73
C ILE A 127 7.35 15.69 -3.62
N PHE A 128 6.97 15.37 -2.39
CA PHE A 128 7.31 16.19 -1.23
C PHE A 128 8.75 15.97 -0.80
N LYS A 129 9.43 17.04 -0.38
CA LYS A 129 10.78 16.93 0.19
C LYS A 129 10.79 16.13 1.49
N ASN A 130 9.74 16.31 2.29
CA ASN A 130 9.53 15.63 3.56
C ASN A 130 8.27 14.77 3.47
N PHE A 131 8.23 13.69 4.24
CA PHE A 131 7.04 12.86 4.34
C PHE A 131 5.87 13.65 4.93
N ASP A 132 4.75 13.70 4.21
CA ASP A 132 3.51 14.31 4.66
C ASP A 132 2.63 13.25 5.36
N PRO A 133 2.09 13.51 6.56
CA PRO A 133 1.28 12.54 7.30
C PRO A 133 0.01 12.07 6.58
N VAL A 134 -0.50 12.88 5.65
CA VAL A 134 -1.77 12.69 4.95
C VAL A 134 -1.53 12.17 3.54
N PHE A 135 -0.48 12.65 2.88
CA PHE A 135 -0.18 12.37 1.48
C PHE A 135 1.06 11.51 1.25
N GLY A 136 1.76 11.13 2.32
CA GLY A 136 2.97 10.30 2.24
C GLY A 136 4.11 11.02 1.54
N LYS A 137 4.73 10.37 0.55
CA LYS A 137 5.86 10.93 -0.22
C LYS A 137 5.44 11.93 -1.29
N GLY A 138 4.15 12.02 -1.61
CA GLY A 138 3.69 12.77 -2.76
C GLY A 138 2.29 12.39 -3.21
N ILE A 139 1.81 13.04 -4.26
CA ILE A 139 0.48 12.80 -4.82
C ILE A 139 0.61 12.46 -6.30
N VAL A 140 0.00 11.35 -6.68
CA VAL A 140 -0.17 10.90 -8.06
C VAL A 140 -1.55 11.34 -8.52
N PHE A 141 -1.61 11.98 -9.68
CA PHE A 141 -2.85 12.33 -10.35
C PHE A 141 -2.91 11.57 -11.68
N GLU A 142 -3.93 10.74 -11.86
CA GLU A 142 -4.21 10.02 -13.11
C GLU A 142 -5.41 10.62 -13.82
N VAL A 143 -5.35 10.77 -15.14
CA VAL A 143 -6.50 11.18 -15.94
C VAL A 143 -7.00 9.96 -16.69
N MET A 144 -8.21 9.50 -16.35
CA MET A 144 -8.82 8.37 -17.04
C MET A 144 -9.36 8.80 -18.40
N GLU A 145 -9.07 8.00 -19.43
CA GLU A 145 -9.70 8.12 -20.75
C GLU A 145 -10.43 6.83 -21.12
N THR A 146 -9.65 5.75 -21.32
CA THR A 146 -10.15 4.44 -21.77
C THR A 146 -9.88 3.33 -20.76
N GLU A 147 -9.28 3.68 -19.63
CA GLU A 147 -8.87 2.75 -18.59
C GLU A 147 -10.08 2.28 -17.78
N THR A 148 -10.08 1.00 -17.42
CA THR A 148 -11.11 0.45 -16.53
C THR A 148 -10.84 0.82 -15.09
N MET A 149 -11.88 0.81 -14.26
CA MET A 149 -11.73 1.01 -12.81
C MET A 149 -10.78 0.00 -12.17
N GLU A 150 -10.79 -1.28 -12.60
CA GLU A 150 -9.85 -2.30 -12.13
C GLU A 150 -8.38 -1.93 -12.42
N SER A 151 -8.10 -1.36 -13.59
CA SER A 151 -6.75 -0.89 -13.96
C SER A 151 -6.30 0.26 -13.03
N ILE A 152 -7.21 1.19 -12.75
CA ILE A 152 -6.97 2.33 -11.86
C ILE A 152 -6.78 1.86 -10.42
N GLU A 153 -7.55 0.90 -9.94
CA GLU A 153 -7.37 0.31 -8.61
C GLU A 153 -6.02 -0.42 -8.48
N SER A 154 -5.59 -1.13 -9.53
CA SER A 154 -4.27 -1.74 -9.57
C SER A 154 -3.14 -0.69 -9.53
N LYS A 155 -3.26 0.40 -10.30
CA LYS A 155 -2.33 1.55 -10.24
C LYS A 155 -2.31 2.16 -8.84
N MET A 156 -3.47 2.40 -8.24
CA MET A 156 -3.63 2.96 -6.90
C MET A 156 -2.91 2.10 -5.85
N GLN A 157 -3.11 0.77 -5.87
CA GLN A 157 -2.40 -0.13 -4.97
C GLN A 157 -0.88 -0.09 -5.19
N SER A 158 -0.43 -0.06 -6.45
CA SER A 158 0.98 -0.01 -6.81
C SER A 158 1.68 1.29 -6.39
N TRP A 159 0.97 2.41 -6.35
CA TRP A 159 1.49 3.69 -5.86
C TRP A 159 1.44 3.78 -4.34
N ALA A 160 0.38 3.25 -3.73
CA ALA A 160 0.24 3.18 -2.28
C ALA A 160 1.37 2.37 -1.63
N THR A 161 1.80 1.24 -2.22
CA THR A 161 2.94 0.45 -1.71
C THR A 161 4.27 1.20 -1.80
N GLN A 162 4.39 2.20 -2.68
CA GLN A 162 5.56 3.07 -2.78
C GLN A 162 5.50 4.26 -1.81
N GLY A 163 4.37 4.45 -1.14
CA GLY A 163 4.14 5.51 -0.15
C GLY A 163 3.57 6.80 -0.75
N TYR A 164 2.93 6.73 -1.92
CA TYR A 164 2.27 7.88 -2.55
C TYR A 164 0.75 7.84 -2.31
N SER A 165 0.17 9.02 -2.12
CA SER A 165 -1.27 9.21 -2.29
C SER A 165 -1.64 9.24 -3.76
N PHE A 166 -2.87 8.84 -4.06
CA PHE A 166 -3.34 8.65 -5.44
C PHE A 166 -4.71 9.28 -5.61
N THR A 167 -4.91 10.00 -6.70
CA THR A 167 -6.22 10.49 -7.11
C THR A 167 -6.35 10.36 -8.61
N TYR A 168 -7.57 10.23 -9.08
CA TYR A 168 -7.85 10.10 -10.51
C TYR A 168 -9.06 10.94 -10.88
N PHE A 169 -9.11 11.32 -12.16
CA PHE A 169 -10.21 12.08 -12.74
C PHE A 169 -10.86 11.25 -13.84
N ALA A 170 -12.14 10.94 -13.66
CA ALA A 170 -12.93 10.25 -14.67
C ALA A 170 -13.34 11.21 -15.81
N PRO A 171 -13.61 10.72 -17.04
CA PRO A 171 -13.98 11.58 -18.17
C PRO A 171 -15.15 12.54 -17.87
N GLN A 172 -16.15 12.07 -17.12
CA GLN A 172 -17.33 12.84 -16.72
C GLN A 172 -17.03 14.00 -15.76
N GLU A 173 -15.86 14.05 -15.15
CA GLU A 173 -15.41 15.16 -14.29
C GLU A 173 -14.90 16.35 -15.11
N PHE A 174 -14.76 16.19 -16.43
CA PHE A 174 -14.34 17.23 -17.36
C PHE A 174 -15.49 17.80 -18.20
N GLU A 175 -15.37 19.08 -18.52
CA GLU A 175 -16.09 19.76 -19.58
C GLU A 175 -15.03 20.19 -20.62
N GLY A 176 -14.97 19.45 -21.73
CA GLY A 176 -13.84 19.49 -22.65
C GLY A 176 -12.53 19.04 -21.97
N ASN A 177 -11.57 19.97 -21.87
CA ASN A 177 -10.25 19.77 -21.25
C ASN A 177 -10.16 20.29 -19.81
N ARG A 178 -11.24 20.87 -19.26
CA ARG A 178 -11.25 21.52 -17.94
C ARG A 178 -12.06 20.70 -16.94
N LEU A 179 -11.65 20.69 -15.68
CA LEU A 179 -12.47 20.09 -14.62
C LEU A 179 -13.75 20.92 -14.41
N LYS A 180 -14.90 20.26 -14.32
CA LYS A 180 -16.21 20.90 -14.06
C LYS A 180 -16.22 21.70 -12.75
N SER A 181 -15.52 21.21 -11.74
CA SER A 181 -15.36 21.87 -10.45
C SER A 181 -14.46 23.12 -10.50
N GLY A 182 -13.62 23.24 -11.55
CA GLY A 182 -12.56 24.26 -11.62
C GLY A 182 -11.45 24.12 -10.57
N ILE A 183 -11.51 23.09 -9.71
CA ILE A 183 -10.54 22.78 -8.65
C ILE A 183 -10.26 21.28 -8.62
N ILE A 184 -9.03 20.90 -8.26
CA ILE A 184 -8.69 19.50 -8.03
C ILE A 184 -9.27 19.07 -6.68
N ILE A 185 -10.15 18.07 -6.68
CA ILE A 185 -10.63 17.43 -5.46
C ILE A 185 -9.84 16.15 -5.25
N VAL A 186 -8.91 16.17 -4.29
CA VAL A 186 -8.16 14.97 -3.93
C VAL A 186 -9.09 14.07 -3.12
N LYS A 187 -9.62 13.05 -3.79
CA LYS A 187 -10.39 11.97 -3.14
C LYS A 187 -9.39 11.12 -2.37
N PHE A 188 -9.50 11.04 -1.05
CA PHE A 188 -8.66 10.18 -0.24
C PHE A 188 -8.87 8.71 -0.62
N PRO A 189 -7.86 7.99 -1.12
CA PRO A 189 -7.99 6.55 -1.32
C PRO A 189 -7.85 5.74 -0.01
N LEU A 190 -7.61 6.40 1.14
CA LEU A 190 -6.79 5.82 2.20
C LEU A 190 -7.42 5.88 3.60
N ILE A 191 -8.68 5.44 3.73
CA ILE A 191 -9.12 4.85 5.01
C ILE A 191 -9.04 3.31 4.91
N LYS A 192 -9.59 2.70 3.86
CA LYS A 192 -9.64 1.22 3.77
C LYS A 192 -8.30 0.56 3.47
N LEU A 193 -7.48 1.14 2.58
CA LEU A 193 -6.15 0.61 2.26
C LEU A 193 -5.16 0.85 3.42
N SER A 194 -5.22 2.04 4.03
CA SER A 194 -4.49 2.36 5.26
C SER A 194 -4.89 1.44 6.38
N GLN A 195 -6.18 1.13 6.55
CA GLN A 195 -6.65 0.18 7.56
C GLN A 195 -6.00 -1.19 7.38
N LYS A 196 -6.01 -1.77 6.18
CA LYS A 196 -5.38 -3.09 5.96
C LYS A 196 -3.87 -3.07 6.20
N VAL A 197 -3.18 -1.98 5.83
CA VAL A 197 -1.73 -1.83 6.06
C VAL A 197 -1.45 -1.62 7.55
N LEU A 198 -2.23 -0.76 8.22
CA LEU A 198 -2.14 -0.50 9.66
C LEU A 198 -2.50 -1.74 10.48
N GLU A 199 -3.48 -2.54 10.07
CA GLU A 199 -3.82 -3.84 10.66
C GLU A 199 -2.64 -4.81 10.56
N LYS A 200 -1.99 -4.90 9.39
CA LYS A 200 -0.78 -5.73 9.24
C LYS A 200 0.38 -5.24 10.12
N ILE A 201 0.60 -3.93 10.19
CA ILE A 201 1.64 -3.35 11.07
C ILE A 201 1.30 -3.62 12.53
N TYR A 202 0.04 -3.43 12.93
CA TYR A 202 -0.46 -3.66 14.28
C TYR A 202 -0.28 -5.12 14.70
N GLU A 203 -0.66 -6.08 13.86
CA GLU A 203 -0.47 -7.50 14.15
C GLU A 203 1.02 -7.87 14.23
N LYS A 204 1.90 -7.27 13.41
CA LYS A 204 3.34 -7.46 13.51
C LYS A 204 3.90 -6.92 14.84
N ILE A 205 3.50 -5.71 15.25
CA ILE A 205 3.90 -5.12 16.54
C ILE A 205 3.42 -5.98 17.70
N LYS A 206 2.18 -6.45 17.66
CA LYS A 206 1.58 -7.32 18.68
C LYS A 206 2.33 -8.65 18.83
N LEU A 207 2.75 -9.26 17.71
CA LEU A 207 3.57 -10.48 17.74
C LEU A 207 4.96 -10.23 18.34
N GLU A 208 5.62 -9.13 18.00
CA GLU A 208 6.92 -8.78 18.59
C GLU A 208 6.80 -8.47 20.09
N LEU A 209 5.74 -7.78 20.52
CA LEU A 209 5.46 -7.56 21.95
C LEU A 209 5.20 -8.87 22.71
N LEU A 210 4.51 -9.84 22.10
CA LEU A 210 4.32 -11.17 22.69
C LEU A 210 5.64 -11.92 22.82
N LYS A 211 6.53 -11.85 21.82
CA LYS A 211 7.88 -12.45 21.90
C LYS A 211 8.68 -11.84 23.05
N LEU A 212 8.66 -10.51 23.20
CA LEU A 212 9.37 -9.82 24.29
C LEU A 212 8.83 -10.22 25.66
N LYS A 213 7.50 -10.30 25.83
CA LYS A 213 6.88 -10.77 27.09
C LYS A 213 7.28 -12.21 27.42
N ASN A 214 7.30 -13.10 26.42
CA ASN A 214 7.73 -14.48 26.63
C ASN A 214 9.21 -14.56 27.02
N LEU A 215 10.06 -13.71 26.42
CA LEU A 215 11.48 -13.65 26.77
C LEU A 215 11.68 -13.20 28.23
N GLU A 216 10.91 -12.21 28.68
CA GLU A 216 10.92 -11.73 30.06
C GLU A 216 10.50 -12.82 31.07
N ILE A 217 9.50 -13.63 30.71
CA ILE A 217 9.08 -14.80 31.51
C ILE A 217 10.21 -15.84 31.60
N VAL A 218 10.88 -16.13 30.48
CA VAL A 218 12.01 -17.09 30.48
C VAL A 218 13.17 -16.57 31.32
N ILE A 219 13.57 -15.31 31.15
CA ILE A 219 14.66 -14.71 31.93
C ILE A 219 14.30 -14.69 33.42
N SER A 220 13.07 -14.32 33.79
CA SER A 220 12.66 -14.32 35.19
C SER A 220 12.57 -15.73 35.78
N ALA A 221 12.18 -16.74 35.00
CA ALA A 221 12.22 -18.14 35.40
C ALA A 221 13.65 -18.66 35.59
N GLU A 222 14.56 -18.34 34.66
CA GLU A 222 15.99 -18.66 34.78
C GLU A 222 16.64 -17.95 35.96
N GLN A 223 16.31 -16.68 36.21
CA GLN A 223 16.79 -15.95 37.38
C GLN A 223 16.28 -16.57 38.69
N ARG A 224 15.01 -17.00 38.75
CA ARG A 224 14.48 -17.75 39.91
C ARG A 224 15.14 -19.11 40.09
N PHE A 225 15.51 -19.77 38.99
CA PHE A 225 16.23 -21.04 39.03
C PHE A 225 17.71 -20.89 39.44
N ASN A 226 18.33 -19.79 39.00
CA ASN A 226 19.73 -19.44 39.28
C ASN A 226 19.92 -18.69 40.60
N GLN A 227 18.85 -18.18 41.22
CA GLN A 227 18.87 -17.79 42.63
C GLN A 227 19.20 -19.03 43.45
N GLN A 228 20.49 -19.15 43.82
CA GLN A 228 20.95 -20.16 44.74
C GLN A 228 20.08 -20.10 45.99
N TYR A 229 19.35 -21.18 46.27
CA TYR A 229 18.66 -21.35 47.54
C TYR A 229 19.69 -21.63 48.63
N THR A 230 20.47 -20.61 49.01
CA THR A 230 21.34 -20.66 50.17
C THR A 230 20.48 -20.62 51.42
N CYS A 231 20.66 -21.60 52.31
CA CYS A 231 20.04 -21.55 53.63
C CYS A 231 20.47 -20.25 54.36
N ALA A 232 19.52 -19.42 54.78
CA ALA A 232 19.82 -18.16 55.47
C ALA A 232 20.60 -18.36 56.79
N THR A 233 20.55 -19.55 57.38
CA THR A 233 21.17 -19.87 58.67
C THR A 233 22.57 -20.47 58.54
N CYS A 234 22.84 -21.26 57.50
CA CYS A 234 24.11 -21.97 57.36
C CYS A 234 24.82 -21.76 56.01
N PHE A 235 24.25 -20.92 55.13
CA PHE A 235 24.74 -20.55 53.81
C PHE A 235 25.02 -21.72 52.84
N TYR A 236 24.60 -22.93 53.19
CA TYR A 236 24.76 -24.11 52.35
C TYR A 236 23.77 -24.08 51.19
N SER A 237 24.26 -24.28 49.97
CA SER A 237 23.46 -24.49 48.74
C SER A 237 23.61 -25.95 48.29
N THR A 238 22.53 -26.59 47.83
CA THR A 238 22.68 -27.94 47.24
C THR A 238 23.50 -27.85 45.95
N PRO A 239 24.32 -28.87 45.61
CA PRO A 239 25.11 -28.89 44.37
C PRO A 239 24.28 -28.73 43.08
N ASN A 240 22.96 -28.96 43.14
CA ASN A 240 22.06 -28.98 41.97
C ASN A 240 20.84 -28.04 42.11
N ASN A 241 20.82 -27.10 43.07
CA ASN A 241 19.72 -26.14 43.33
C ASN A 241 18.28 -26.72 43.42
N ARG A 242 18.11 -28.03 43.65
CA ARG A 242 16.79 -28.70 43.55
C ARG A 242 15.88 -28.55 44.77
N TYR A 243 16.38 -28.09 45.91
CA TYR A 243 15.60 -28.02 47.14
C TYR A 243 15.71 -26.64 47.80
N PRO A 244 14.63 -26.09 48.38
CA PRO A 244 14.68 -24.86 49.17
C PRO A 244 15.67 -25.01 50.34
N GLY A 245 16.41 -23.95 50.67
CA GLY A 245 17.50 -23.97 51.66
C GLY A 245 17.11 -24.49 53.05
N LEU A 246 15.83 -24.49 53.41
CA LEU A 246 15.31 -25.09 54.66
C LEU A 246 15.48 -26.62 54.71
N PHE A 247 15.41 -27.32 53.58
CA PHE A 247 15.59 -28.79 53.53
C PHE A 247 17.06 -29.21 53.72
N CYS A 248 18.01 -28.34 53.37
CA CYS A 248 19.45 -28.61 53.51
C CYS A 248 19.92 -28.53 54.97
N CYS A 249 19.38 -27.59 55.74
CA CYS A 249 19.70 -27.46 57.15
C CYS A 249 19.17 -28.66 57.95
N TRP A 250 18.00 -29.18 57.55
CA TRP A 250 17.41 -30.39 58.12
C TRP A 250 18.28 -31.65 57.90
N LEU A 251 18.83 -31.84 56.69
CA LEU A 251 19.74 -32.95 56.40
C LEU A 251 21.08 -32.85 57.16
N LYS A 252 21.65 -31.65 57.29
CA LYS A 252 22.92 -31.43 58.00
C LYS A 252 22.80 -31.75 59.50
N ASN A 253 21.70 -31.35 60.13
CA ASN A 253 21.46 -31.61 61.56
C ASN A 253 21.21 -33.09 61.86
N ARG A 254 20.65 -33.88 60.93
CA ARG A 254 20.53 -35.34 61.10
C ARG A 254 21.86 -36.07 61.08
N THR A 255 22.80 -35.66 60.22
CA THR A 255 24.13 -36.32 60.17
C THR A 255 24.99 -36.10 61.41
N THR A 256 24.69 -35.08 62.22
CA THR A 256 25.39 -34.81 63.48
C THR A 256 24.74 -35.48 64.69
N GLU A 257 23.43 -35.73 64.69
CA GLU A 257 22.74 -36.36 65.81
C GLU A 257 22.58 -37.89 65.67
N GLU A 258 22.61 -38.45 64.46
CA GLU A 258 22.40 -39.89 64.21
C GLU A 258 23.69 -40.65 63.88
N LYS A 259 24.73 -40.54 64.71
CA LYS A 259 25.79 -41.58 64.75
C LYS A 259 25.38 -42.84 65.54
N HIS A 260 24.19 -42.88 66.15
CA HIS A 260 23.75 -44.02 66.98
C HIS A 260 22.32 -44.54 66.78
N ALA A 261 21.63 -44.23 65.68
CA ALA A 261 20.38 -44.91 65.35
C ALA A 261 20.43 -45.47 63.92
N ARG A 262 20.24 -46.79 63.78
CA ARG A 262 20.00 -47.41 62.47
C ARG A 262 18.78 -46.73 61.84
N PRO A 263 18.80 -46.38 60.55
CA PRO A 263 17.62 -45.84 59.90
C PRO A 263 16.54 -46.92 59.90
N ALA A 264 15.38 -46.61 60.50
CA ALA A 264 14.16 -47.33 60.18
C ALA A 264 13.90 -47.11 58.69
N GLU A 265 13.55 -48.19 57.98
CA GLU A 265 13.11 -48.13 56.59
C GLU A 265 11.89 -47.20 56.49
N VAL A 266 12.13 -45.95 56.11
CA VAL A 266 11.07 -45.05 55.69
C VAL A 266 10.69 -45.47 54.29
N LYS A 267 9.61 -46.26 54.18
CA LYS A 267 8.96 -46.49 52.89
C LYS A 267 8.44 -45.13 52.40
N PRO A 268 8.85 -44.68 51.20
CA PRO A 268 8.36 -43.45 50.65
C PRO A 268 6.91 -43.63 50.22
N ASP A 269 5.96 -43.21 51.04
CA ASP A 269 4.57 -42.99 50.61
C ASP A 269 4.52 -41.65 49.84
N TYR A 270 5.04 -41.68 48.61
CA TYR A 270 4.80 -40.62 47.63
C TYR A 270 3.52 -40.96 46.86
N THR A 271 2.36 -40.71 47.47
CA THR A 271 1.18 -40.37 46.66
C THR A 271 1.28 -38.90 46.31
N CYS A 272 1.88 -38.61 45.16
CA CYS A 272 1.73 -37.32 44.52
C CYS A 272 0.22 -37.12 44.27
N PRO A 273 -0.43 -36.05 44.75
CA PRO A 273 -1.77 -35.72 44.29
C PRO A 273 -1.66 -35.52 42.78
N SER A 274 -2.30 -36.40 42.02
CA SER A 274 -2.32 -36.34 40.56
C SER A 274 -2.91 -35.00 40.15
N TYR A 275 -2.04 -34.06 39.78
CA TYR A 275 -2.43 -32.83 39.10
C TYR A 275 -2.98 -33.25 37.73
N LYS A 276 -4.32 -33.27 37.61
CA LYS A 276 -5.00 -33.37 36.32
C LYS A 276 -5.11 -31.95 35.76
N PRO A 277 -4.33 -31.57 34.72
CA PRO A 277 -4.58 -30.31 34.05
C PRO A 277 -5.97 -30.34 33.41
N SER A 278 -6.85 -29.43 33.83
CA SER A 278 -8.14 -29.22 33.20
C SER A 278 -7.96 -28.44 31.90
N TYR A 279 -7.59 -29.14 30.84
CA TYR A 279 -7.71 -28.58 29.50
C TYR A 279 -9.20 -28.47 29.17
N LYS A 280 -9.77 -27.26 29.26
CA LYS A 280 -11.01 -26.96 28.54
C LYS A 280 -10.70 -27.09 27.05
N LYS A 281 -11.22 -28.15 26.44
CA LYS A 281 -11.28 -28.32 24.99
C LYS A 281 -12.09 -27.12 24.45
N ILE A 282 -11.41 -26.17 23.81
CA ILE A 282 -12.08 -25.12 23.05
C ILE A 282 -12.50 -25.79 21.74
N GLU A 283 -13.78 -26.11 21.62
CA GLU A 283 -14.33 -26.60 20.37
C GLU A 283 -14.33 -25.44 19.35
N PRO A 284 -13.82 -25.66 18.12
CA PRO A 284 -13.90 -24.66 17.08
C PRO A 284 -15.38 -24.40 16.76
N LYS A 285 -15.80 -23.13 16.86
CA LYS A 285 -17.09 -22.69 16.35
C LYS A 285 -17.13 -23.01 14.86
N ARG A 286 -18.11 -23.81 14.44
CA ARG A 286 -18.48 -23.95 13.02
C ARG A 286 -18.83 -22.56 12.49
N GLU A 287 -18.15 -22.14 11.43
CA GLU A 287 -18.63 -21.07 10.57
C GLU A 287 -19.89 -21.59 9.88
N GLU A 288 -21.02 -20.93 10.17
CA GLU A 288 -22.23 -21.07 9.37
C GLU A 288 -21.97 -20.35 8.04
N ASN A 289 -21.87 -21.13 6.97
CA ASN A 289 -22.02 -20.62 5.62
C ASN A 289 -23.48 -20.17 5.46
N ASN A 290 -23.68 -18.86 5.37
CA ASN A 290 -24.93 -18.32 4.84
C ASN A 290 -24.82 -18.32 3.32
N ASP A 291 -25.55 -19.24 2.70
CA ASP A 291 -25.98 -19.16 1.30
C ASP A 291 -26.92 -17.96 1.08
#